data_AF-D3T265-F1
#
_entry.id   AF-D3T265-F1
#
_cell.length_a   1.000
_cell.length_b   1.000
_cell.length_c   1.000
_cell.angle_alpha   90.00
_cell.angle_beta   90.00
_cell.angle_gamma   90.00
#
_symmetry.space_group_name_H-M   'P 1'
#
loop_
_entity.id
_entity.type
_entity.pdbx_description
1 polymer ?
#
loop_
_entity_poly.entity_id
_entity_poly.type
_entity_poly.pdbx_seq_one_letter_code
_entity_poly.pdbx_strand_id
1 'polypeptide(L)'
;MTFDVGKQAESEGVWTGYHRIDDESQLNADQRRYLRFARVLALELGIDRDVYYGEASADAWTDGRSYIVITDSAVTSRQRAVWMHDLYLVLLHEAAHQTSSTNRPSHGHHFESTFRSLVEDPGNRDTFADLVQQVLDEGFEAVFEEYGHR
;
A
#
# COMPACT_ATOMS: atom_id res chain seq x y z
N MET A 1 18.33 -8.86 26.74
CA MET A 1 17.27 -7.85 26.88
C MET A 1 17.22 -7.10 25.57
N THR A 2 16.22 -7.34 24.74
CA THR A 2 16.08 -6.68 23.44
C THR A 2 15.30 -5.39 23.68
N PHE A 3 15.88 -4.24 23.32
CA PHE A 3 15.21 -2.96 23.43
C PHE A 3 14.01 -2.94 22.47
N ASP A 4 12.80 -2.89 23.01
CA ASP A 4 11.55 -2.90 22.25
C ASP A 4 11.13 -1.46 21.98
N VAL A 5 11.55 -0.95 20.82
CA VAL A 5 11.30 0.44 20.39
C VAL A 5 9.82 0.78 20.44
N GLY A 6 8.93 -0.18 20.16
CA GLY A 6 7.47 0.02 20.22
C GLY A 6 6.98 0.31 21.64
N LYS A 7 7.45 -0.45 22.64
CA LYS A 7 7.09 -0.24 24.05
C LYS A 7 7.63 1.07 24.61
N GLN A 8 8.83 1.47 24.20
CA GLN A 8 9.42 2.74 24.64
C GLN A 8 8.64 3.93 24.06
N ALA A 9 8.29 3.88 22.77
CA ALA A 9 7.54 4.94 22.11
C ALA A 9 6.11 5.08 22.67
N GLU A 10 5.42 3.97 22.98
CA GLU A 10 4.14 3.99 23.71
C GLU A 10 4.26 4.67 25.09
N SER A 11 5.35 4.39 25.82
CA SER A 11 5.59 4.97 27.15
C SER A 11 5.93 6.47 27.12
N GLU A 12 6.44 6.96 25.99
CA GLU A 12 6.80 8.37 25.77
C GLU A 12 5.68 9.19 25.12
N GLY A 13 4.52 8.58 24.85
CA GLY A 13 3.39 9.24 24.18
C GLY A 13 3.66 9.53 22.70
N VAL A 14 4.69 8.90 22.12
CA VAL A 14 4.98 8.95 20.69
C VAL A 14 4.10 7.91 20.02
N TRP A 15 3.18 8.38 19.18
CA TRP A 15 2.13 7.57 18.59
C TRP A 15 2.69 6.49 17.64
N THR A 16 2.50 5.21 18.00
CA THR A 16 2.94 4.01 17.26
C THR A 16 1.78 3.23 16.62
N GLY A 17 0.58 3.82 16.60
CA GLY A 17 -0.63 3.11 16.24
C GLY A 17 -0.76 2.86 14.73
N TYR A 18 -1.33 1.72 14.38
CA TYR A 18 -1.91 1.49 13.05
C TYR A 18 -3.31 2.10 13.05
N HIS A 19 -3.52 3.25 12.39
CA HIS A 19 -4.82 3.91 12.34
C HIS A 19 -5.29 4.11 10.90
N ARG A 20 -6.43 3.51 10.58
CA ARG A 20 -7.12 3.73 9.31
C ARG A 20 -7.90 5.05 9.38
N ILE A 21 -7.80 5.86 8.34
CA ILE A 21 -8.64 7.05 8.15
C ILE A 21 -9.94 6.59 7.51
N ASP A 22 -11.04 6.62 8.28
CA ASP A 22 -12.35 6.17 7.81
C ASP A 22 -13.06 7.21 6.91
N ASP A 23 -12.79 8.49 7.14
CA ASP A 23 -13.38 9.60 6.39
C ASP A 23 -12.37 10.16 5.38
N GLU A 24 -12.49 9.73 4.12
CA GLU A 24 -11.60 10.16 3.03
C GLU A 24 -11.64 11.67 2.74
N SER A 25 -12.65 12.40 3.25
CA SER A 25 -12.68 13.87 3.12
C SER A 25 -11.54 14.54 3.91
N GLN A 26 -10.97 13.85 4.89
CA GLN A 26 -9.83 14.30 5.69
C GLN A 26 -8.51 14.20 4.93
N LEU A 27 -8.46 13.40 3.86
CA LEU A 27 -7.24 13.25 3.05
C LEU A 27 -6.95 14.53 2.27
N ASN A 28 -5.67 14.84 2.09
CA ASN A 28 -5.26 15.89 1.17
C ASN A 28 -5.32 15.40 -0.30
N ALA A 29 -5.05 16.29 -1.25
CA ALA A 29 -5.15 15.97 -2.68
C ALA A 29 -4.18 14.87 -3.15
N ASP A 30 -2.97 14.84 -2.60
CA ASP A 30 -1.97 13.83 -2.95
C ASP A 30 -2.32 12.48 -2.32
N GLN A 31 -2.73 12.46 -1.04
CA GLN A 31 -3.19 11.24 -0.37
C GLN A 31 -4.38 10.60 -1.08
N ARG A 32 -5.37 11.40 -1.51
CA ARG A 32 -6.48 10.93 -2.34
C ARG A 32 -5.99 10.35 -3.67
N ARG A 33 -5.01 10.99 -4.31
CA ARG A 33 -4.43 10.49 -5.56
C ARG A 33 -3.73 9.14 -5.35
N TYR A 34 -2.93 9.00 -4.29
CA TYR A 34 -2.25 7.76 -3.95
C TYR A 34 -3.25 6.64 -3.65
N LEU A 35 -4.28 6.94 -2.85
CA LEU A 35 -5.33 5.97 -2.52
C LEU A 35 -6.07 5.48 -3.76
N ARG A 36 -6.48 6.38 -4.66
CA ARG A 36 -7.16 6.01 -5.90
C ARG A 36 -6.27 5.17 -6.81
N PHE A 37 -5.01 5.56 -6.98
CA PHE A 37 -4.05 4.78 -7.75
C PHE A 37 -3.88 3.37 -7.16
N ALA A 38 -3.69 3.28 -5.85
CA ALA A 38 -3.50 2.01 -5.16
C ALA A 38 -4.73 1.08 -5.28
N ARG A 39 -5.95 1.64 -5.27
CA ARG A 39 -7.19 0.87 -5.48
C ARG A 39 -7.29 0.28 -6.88
N VAL A 40 -7.05 1.10 -7.91
CA VAL A 40 -7.06 0.64 -9.29
C VAL A 40 -5.95 -0.39 -9.51
N LEU A 41 -4.75 -0.12 -9.01
CA LEU A 41 -3.64 -1.06 -9.12
C LEU A 41 -3.92 -2.40 -8.40
N ALA A 42 -4.50 -2.37 -7.20
CA ALA A 42 -4.88 -3.59 -6.49
C ALA A 42 -5.91 -4.42 -7.27
N LEU A 43 -6.92 -3.76 -7.86
CA LEU A 43 -7.91 -4.41 -8.70
C LEU A 43 -7.26 -5.07 -9.92
N GLU A 44 -6.42 -4.33 -10.65
CA GLU A 44 -5.76 -4.81 -11.87
C GLU A 44 -4.77 -5.96 -11.58
N LEU A 45 -4.11 -5.94 -10.42
CA LEU A 45 -3.24 -7.03 -9.95
C LEU A 45 -4.02 -8.24 -9.39
N GLY A 46 -5.37 -8.18 -9.34
CA GLY A 46 -6.19 -9.23 -8.78
C GLY A 46 -6.02 -9.42 -7.26
N ILE A 47 -5.60 -8.37 -6.55
CA ILE A 47 -5.48 -8.38 -5.09
C ILE A 47 -6.89 -8.22 -4.50
N ASP A 48 -7.46 -9.33 -4.02
CA ASP A 48 -8.79 -9.39 -3.39
C ASP A 48 -8.78 -8.84 -1.95
N ARG A 49 -8.47 -7.55 -1.80
CA ARG A 49 -8.46 -6.81 -0.52
C ARG A 49 -8.86 -5.35 -0.73
N ASP A 50 -9.66 -4.82 0.19
CA ASP A 50 -9.97 -3.39 0.21
C ASP A 50 -8.70 -2.57 0.50
N VAL A 51 -8.50 -1.47 -0.22
CA VAL A 51 -7.37 -0.56 0.02
C VAL A 51 -7.87 0.73 0.69
N TYR A 52 -7.25 1.07 1.82
CA TYR A 52 -7.52 2.27 2.61
C TYR A 52 -6.27 3.14 2.78
N TYR A 53 -6.48 4.36 3.26
CA TYR A 53 -5.40 5.23 3.71
C TYR A 53 -5.35 5.25 5.24
N GLY A 54 -4.16 5.44 5.78
CA GLY A 54 -3.99 5.53 7.22
C GLY A 54 -2.66 6.14 7.61
N GLU A 55 -2.46 6.16 8.91
CA GLU A 55 -1.24 6.63 9.54
C GLU A 55 -0.57 5.44 10.25
N ALA A 56 0.74 5.30 10.10
CA ALA A 56 1.62 4.44 10.88
C ALA A 56 3.08 4.83 10.61
N SER A 57 4.02 4.29 11.39
CA SER A 57 5.45 4.38 11.07
C SER A 57 5.89 3.44 9.95
N ALA A 58 5.07 2.44 9.62
CA ALA A 58 5.30 1.53 8.51
C ALA A 58 4.75 2.12 7.19
N ASP A 59 5.33 1.69 6.07
CA ASP A 59 4.89 2.08 4.72
C ASP A 59 3.42 1.69 4.48
N ALA A 60 3.03 0.51 4.95
CA ALA A 60 1.66 0.02 4.91
C ALA A 60 1.44 -1.06 5.99
N TRP A 61 0.20 -1.50 6.13
CA TRP A 61 -0.15 -2.69 6.90
C TRP A 61 -1.41 -3.37 6.38
N THR A 62 -1.58 -4.65 6.74
CA THR A 62 -2.76 -5.45 6.40
C THR A 62 -3.28 -6.20 7.62
N ASP A 63 -4.55 -6.63 7.59
CA ASP A 63 -5.04 -7.70 8.47
C ASP A 63 -4.65 -9.11 7.98
N GLY A 64 -4.04 -9.19 6.78
CA GLY A 64 -3.65 -10.42 6.11
C GLY A 64 -4.79 -11.11 5.37
N ARG A 65 -5.99 -10.51 5.31
CA ARG A 65 -7.18 -11.16 4.75
C ARG A 65 -8.05 -10.24 3.92
N SER A 66 -8.53 -9.15 4.50
CA SER A 66 -9.61 -8.35 3.94
C SER A 66 -9.20 -6.96 3.49
N TYR A 67 -8.11 -6.40 4.04
CA TYR A 67 -7.71 -5.04 3.69
C TYR A 67 -6.21 -4.79 3.72
N ILE A 68 -5.78 -3.78 2.98
CA ILE A 68 -4.46 -3.15 3.02
C ILE A 68 -4.66 -1.67 3.34
N VAL A 69 -3.82 -1.10 4.20
CA VAL A 69 -3.81 0.33 4.51
C VAL A 69 -2.44 0.89 4.13
N ILE A 70 -2.41 1.83 3.20
CA ILE A 70 -1.18 2.55 2.81
C ILE A 70 -1.01 3.83 3.64
N THR A 71 0.23 4.29 3.79
CA THR A 71 0.56 5.52 4.53
C THR A 71 1.35 6.51 3.67
N ASP A 72 1.60 7.70 4.22
CA ASP A 72 2.52 8.65 3.60
C ASP A 72 3.96 8.10 3.50
N SER A 73 4.35 7.17 4.39
CA SER A 73 5.69 6.56 4.38
C SER A 73 5.90 5.63 3.18
N ALA A 74 4.83 5.08 2.59
CA ALA A 74 4.93 4.32 1.34
C ALA A 74 5.43 5.15 0.15
N VAL A 75 5.38 6.49 0.21
CA VAL A 75 5.78 7.34 -0.91
C VAL A 75 7.09 8.04 -0.60
N THR A 76 8.16 7.58 -1.24
CA THR A 76 9.53 8.08 -0.97
C THR A 76 9.86 9.36 -1.74
N SER A 77 9.08 9.70 -2.76
CA SER A 77 9.35 10.81 -3.66
C SER A 77 8.07 11.37 -4.29
N ARG A 78 8.05 12.67 -4.59
CA ARG A 78 6.96 13.29 -5.37
C ARG A 78 7.04 13.00 -6.87
N GLN A 79 8.12 12.38 -7.36
CA GLN A 79 8.25 12.03 -8.76
C GLN A 79 7.25 10.92 -9.13
N ARG A 80 6.41 11.18 -10.14
CA ARG A 80 5.30 10.29 -10.51
C ARG A 80 5.71 8.83 -10.70
N ALA A 81 6.73 8.58 -11.52
CA ALA A 81 7.20 7.23 -11.78
C ALA A 81 7.71 6.52 -10.51
N VAL A 82 8.28 7.26 -9.56
CA VAL A 82 8.80 6.69 -8.32
C VAL A 82 7.67 6.29 -7.39
N TRP A 83 6.75 7.20 -7.05
CA TRP A 83 5.70 6.85 -6.10
C TRP A 83 4.71 5.82 -6.64
N MET A 84 4.46 5.78 -7.96
CA MET A 84 3.63 4.73 -8.56
C MET A 84 4.28 3.36 -8.38
N HIS A 85 5.60 3.28 -8.57
CA HIS A 85 6.37 2.07 -8.35
C HIS A 85 6.49 1.71 -6.85
N ASP A 86 6.61 2.70 -5.97
CA ASP A 86 6.62 2.46 -4.52
C ASP A 86 5.29 1.80 -4.09
N LEU A 87 4.15 2.33 -4.54
CA LEU A 87 2.83 1.75 -4.25
C LEU A 87 2.66 0.35 -4.86
N TYR A 88 3.22 0.09 -6.05
CA TYR A 88 3.25 -1.25 -6.62
C TYR A 88 3.97 -2.25 -5.71
N LEU A 89 5.18 -1.93 -5.25
CA LEU A 89 5.93 -2.82 -4.36
C LEU A 89 5.24 -3.00 -3.01
N VAL A 90 4.68 -1.92 -2.46
CA VAL A 90 3.97 -1.94 -1.17
C VAL A 90 2.73 -2.84 -1.23
N LEU A 91 1.91 -2.73 -2.30
CA LEU A 91 0.74 -3.59 -2.45
C LEU A 91 1.12 -5.06 -2.57
N LEU A 92 2.15 -5.40 -3.35
CA LEU A 92 2.64 -6.78 -3.45
C LEU A 92 3.22 -7.29 -2.12
N HIS A 93 3.89 -6.44 -1.36
CA HIS A 93 4.40 -6.77 -0.02
C HIS A 93 3.25 -7.13 0.90
N GLU A 94 2.24 -6.27 1.00
CA GLU A 94 1.11 -6.51 1.89
C GLU A 94 0.24 -7.69 1.42
N ALA A 95 0.10 -7.90 0.10
CA ALA A 95 -0.57 -9.08 -0.46
C ALA A 95 0.13 -10.40 -0.09
N ALA A 96 1.46 -10.39 0.08
CA ALA A 96 2.22 -11.57 0.52
C ALA A 96 1.98 -11.95 1.99
N HIS A 97 1.47 -11.03 2.82
CA HIS A 97 1.08 -11.35 4.20
C HIS A 97 -0.21 -12.18 4.22
N GLN A 98 -0.21 -13.25 5.03
CA GLN A 98 -1.39 -14.08 5.33
C GLN A 98 -1.95 -13.83 6.74
N THR A 99 -1.26 -12.99 7.51
CA THR A 99 -1.58 -12.65 8.90
C THR A 99 -1.44 -11.16 9.10
N SER A 100 -2.12 -10.61 10.10
CA SER A 100 -2.08 -9.17 10.34
C SER A 100 -0.70 -8.64 10.72
N SER A 101 -0.36 -7.47 10.17
CA SER A 101 0.87 -6.74 10.46
C SER A 101 0.95 -6.22 11.89
N THR A 102 -0.20 -6.04 12.55
CA THR A 102 -0.26 -5.52 13.93
C THR A 102 0.21 -6.53 14.98
N ASN A 103 0.25 -7.82 14.63
CA ASN A 103 0.67 -8.91 15.51
C ASN A 103 2.17 -9.24 15.42
N ARG A 104 3.00 -8.33 14.88
CA ARG A 104 4.43 -8.57 14.57
C ARG A 104 4.60 -9.79 13.66
N PRO A 105 4.07 -9.78 12.42
CA PRO A 105 4.29 -10.89 11.51
C PRO A 105 5.79 -11.05 11.30
N SER A 106 6.27 -12.29 11.32
CA SER A 106 7.64 -12.57 10.92
C SER A 106 7.71 -12.68 9.41
N HIS A 107 8.67 -11.99 8.79
CA HIS A 107 9.08 -12.19 7.41
C HIS A 107 9.84 -13.51 7.27
N GLY A 108 9.18 -14.62 7.56
CA GLY A 108 9.76 -15.96 7.39
C GLY A 108 9.87 -16.33 5.91
N HIS A 109 10.54 -17.45 5.62
CA HIS A 109 10.79 -17.92 4.25
C HIS A 109 9.54 -18.03 3.36
N HIS A 110 8.38 -18.33 3.94
CA HIS A 110 7.12 -18.39 3.19
C HIS A 110 6.71 -17.01 2.67
N PHE A 111 6.80 -15.97 3.51
CA PHE A 111 6.57 -14.59 3.12
C PHE A 111 7.55 -14.18 2.03
N GLU A 112 8.85 -14.39 2.25
CA GLU A 112 9.91 -14.00 1.31
C GLU A 112 9.72 -14.67 -0.06
N SER A 113 9.34 -15.95 -0.08
CA SER A 113 9.07 -16.66 -1.32
C SER A 113 7.82 -16.16 -2.03
N THR A 114 6.75 -15.89 -1.28
CA THR A 114 5.49 -15.37 -1.86
C THR A 114 5.70 -13.99 -2.45
N PHE A 115 6.33 -13.07 -1.69
CA PHE A 115 6.63 -11.73 -2.16
C PHE A 115 7.52 -11.75 -3.41
N ARG A 116 8.57 -12.57 -3.41
CA ARG A 116 9.44 -12.73 -4.58
C ARG A 116 8.66 -13.24 -5.79
N SER A 117 7.81 -14.26 -5.63
CA SER A 117 6.98 -14.76 -6.71
C SER A 117 6.05 -13.69 -7.28
N LEU A 118 5.45 -12.85 -6.44
CA LEU A 118 4.59 -11.75 -6.88
C LEU A 118 5.37 -10.67 -7.67
N VAL A 119 6.55 -10.29 -7.19
CA VAL A 119 7.40 -9.27 -7.84
C VAL A 119 8.05 -9.78 -9.13
N GLU A 120 8.34 -11.08 -9.20
CA GLU A 120 8.95 -11.72 -10.36
C GLU A 120 7.95 -12.16 -11.43
N ASP A 121 6.65 -12.18 -11.11
CA ASP A 121 5.60 -12.49 -12.07
C ASP A 121 5.58 -11.45 -13.22
N PRO A 122 5.84 -11.87 -14.47
CA PRO A 122 5.75 -10.98 -15.62
C PRO A 122 4.37 -10.35 -15.78
N GLY A 123 3.29 -11.07 -15.44
CA GLY A 123 1.92 -10.55 -15.53
C GLY A 123 1.72 -9.33 -14.63
N ASN A 124 2.17 -9.39 -13.38
CA ASN A 124 2.07 -8.23 -12.46
C ASN A 124 2.88 -7.02 -12.96
N ARG A 125 4.03 -7.28 -13.60
CA ARG A 125 4.88 -6.21 -14.16
C ARG A 125 4.23 -5.57 -15.38
N ASP A 126 3.66 -6.38 -16.27
CA ASP A 126 2.97 -5.90 -17.47
C ASP A 126 1.73 -5.09 -17.07
N THR A 127 0.91 -5.62 -16.16
CA THR A 127 -0.24 -4.90 -15.59
C THR A 127 0.15 -3.55 -14.98
N PHE A 128 1.22 -3.50 -14.18
CA PHE A 128 1.70 -2.23 -13.62
C PHE A 128 2.16 -1.26 -14.71
N ALA A 129 2.91 -1.74 -15.71
CA ALA A 129 3.40 -0.92 -16.80
C ALA A 129 2.26 -0.34 -17.65
N ASP A 130 1.25 -1.16 -17.95
CA ASP A 130 0.07 -0.75 -18.71
C ASP A 130 -0.73 0.32 -17.98
N LEU A 131 -0.98 0.15 -16.67
CA LEU A 131 -1.67 1.16 -15.86
C LEU A 131 -0.88 2.48 -15.79
N VAL A 132 0.44 2.40 -15.61
CA VAL A 132 1.31 3.59 -15.62
C VAL A 132 1.23 4.30 -16.96
N GLN A 133 1.28 3.56 -18.07
CA GLN A 133 1.18 4.14 -19.41
C GLN A 133 -0.18 4.80 -19.63
N GLN A 134 -1.28 4.16 -19.23
CA GLN A 134 -2.63 4.74 -19.30
C GLN A 134 -2.72 6.05 -18.51
N VAL A 135 -2.20 6.09 -17.29
CA VAL A 135 -2.15 7.30 -16.46
C VAL A 135 -1.30 8.41 -17.08
N LEU A 136 -0.20 8.07 -17.77
CA LEU A 136 0.65 9.04 -18.46
C LEU A 136 -0.03 9.62 -19.70
N ASP A 137 -0.79 8.81 -20.44
CA ASP A 137 -1.45 9.20 -21.68
C ASP A 137 -2.75 9.97 -21.45
N GLU A 138 -3.57 9.51 -20.50
CA GLU A 138 -4.93 10.02 -20.28
C GLU A 138 -5.04 10.92 -19.04
N GLY A 139 -4.11 10.79 -18.09
CA GLY A 139 -4.15 11.47 -16.82
C GLY A 139 -4.98 10.75 -15.75
N PHE A 140 -4.68 11.05 -14.48
CA PHE A 140 -5.28 10.36 -13.32
C PHE A 140 -6.81 10.42 -13.26
N GLU A 141 -7.41 11.59 -13.53
CA GLU A 141 -8.86 11.74 -13.39
C GLU A 141 -9.63 10.86 -14.38
N ALA A 142 -9.20 10.83 -15.65
CA ALA A 142 -9.84 10.04 -16.68
C ALA A 142 -9.79 8.54 -16.38
N VAL A 143 -8.60 8.04 -16.04
CA VAL A 143 -8.42 6.63 -15.64
C VAL A 143 -9.30 6.30 -14.46
N PHE A 144 -9.31 7.13 -13.41
CA PHE A 144 -10.08 6.82 -12.19
C PHE A 144 -11.59 6.90 -12.37
N GLU A 145 -12.11 7.75 -13.27
CA GLU A 145 -13.53 7.77 -13.61
C GLU A 145 -14.01 6.46 -14.25
N GLU A 146 -13.17 5.79 -15.06
CA GLU A 146 -13.47 4.50 -15.67
C GLU A 146 -13.71 3.40 -14.61
N TYR A 147 -12.96 3.46 -13.51
CA TYR A 147 -13.09 2.54 -12.36
C TYR A 147 -14.12 2.99 -11.32
N GLY A 148 -14.89 4.06 -11.58
CA GLY A 148 -15.91 4.57 -10.65
C GLY A 148 -15.35 5.33 -9.44
N HIS A 149 -14.08 5.74 -9.48
CA HIS A 149 -13.41 6.53 -8.44
C HIS A 149 -13.44 8.03 -8.78
N ARG A 150 -14.57 8.69 -8.52
CA ARG A 150 -14.72 10.16 -8.66
C ARG A 150 -14.09 10.95 -7.52
#